data_AF-G3TZ14-F1
#
_entry.id   AF-G3TZ14-F1
#
_cell.length_a   1.000
_cell.length_b   1.000
_cell.length_c   1.000
_cell.angle_alpha   90.00
_cell.angle_beta   90.00
_cell.angle_gamma   90.00
#
_symmetry.space_group_name_H-M   'P 1'
#
loop_
_entity.id
_entity.type
_entity.pdbx_description
1 polymer ?
#
loop_
_entity_poly.entity_id
_entity_poly.type
_entity_poly.pdbx_seq_one_letter_code
_entity_poly.pdbx_strand_id
1 'polypeptide(L)'
;MKIFNTPNNASTIAGFILLGFPCPKEGQTPLFVLFSLIYLLTLVGNGSIICAVCWDRRLHMPMYILLANFSFLEICYVTSTVPNMLASFLSETKVISFSGCFLQFYFFFSLGSTECFFLAVMAFDRYLAICQPLYYPTVMTGHLCTNLVVSCWILGFLWFPVPIIIISQMSFCGSRIIDHFLCDPGPLLALTCSRTPMMEFLWMVLSSLLLFIPFLCIMGSYALVLRAVLRVPSAAGQRKAFSTCGSHLAVVSLFYGSVMVMYLSPTSKHESGMQKIVTLFYSVGTPLINPVIYSLRNNDMKNALQKFLGT
;
A
#
# COMPACT_ATOMS: atom_id res chain seq x y z
N MET A 1 -35.40 22.42 -32.63
CA MET A 1 -34.73 23.58 -32.01
C MET A 1 -35.57 24.04 -30.83
N LYS A 2 -35.29 23.53 -29.62
CA LYS A 2 -35.90 23.99 -28.37
C LYS A 2 -34.75 24.28 -27.42
N ILE A 3 -34.48 25.56 -27.27
CA ILE A 3 -33.49 26.13 -26.36
C ILE A 3 -34.15 26.11 -24.98
N PHE A 4 -33.77 25.17 -24.13
CA PHE A 4 -33.97 25.30 -22.70
C PHE A 4 -32.76 26.06 -22.15
N ASN A 5 -32.94 27.36 -21.94
CA ASN A 5 -32.04 28.17 -21.12
C ASN A 5 -32.21 27.75 -19.66
N THR A 6 -31.36 26.86 -19.17
CA THR A 6 -31.13 26.72 -17.73
C THR A 6 -30.17 27.83 -17.30
N PRO A 7 -30.49 28.60 -16.25
CA PRO A 7 -29.60 29.63 -15.76
C PRO A 7 -28.30 28.99 -15.27
N ASN A 8 -27.18 29.61 -15.64
CA ASN A 8 -25.86 29.37 -15.08
C ASN A 8 -25.88 29.62 -13.57
N ASN A 9 -26.35 28.64 -12.80
CA ASN A 9 -25.88 28.45 -11.45
C ASN A 9 -24.53 27.74 -11.57
N ALA A 10 -23.51 28.49 -11.97
CA ALA A 10 -22.13 28.14 -11.69
C ALA A 10 -21.92 28.27 -10.18
N SER A 11 -22.60 27.42 -9.41
CA SER A 11 -22.23 27.14 -8.03
C SER A 11 -20.79 26.68 -8.12
N THR A 12 -19.90 27.55 -7.67
CA THR A 12 -18.46 27.37 -7.75
C THR A 12 -18.11 26.21 -6.82
N ILE A 13 -18.22 24.97 -7.30
CA ILE A 13 -17.86 23.79 -6.52
C ILE A 13 -16.36 23.91 -6.26
N ALA A 14 -16.01 24.25 -5.02
CA ALA A 14 -14.64 24.39 -4.55
C ALA A 14 -14.01 23.01 -4.28
N GLY A 15 -13.99 22.13 -5.29
CA GLY A 15 -13.45 20.77 -5.13
C GLY A 15 -13.62 19.87 -6.36
N PHE A 16 -13.26 18.60 -6.17
CA PHE A 16 -13.48 17.50 -7.10
C PHE A 16 -14.65 16.62 -6.64
N ILE A 17 -15.30 15.94 -7.58
CA ILE A 17 -16.34 14.95 -7.28
C ILE A 17 -15.72 13.56 -7.49
N LEU A 18 -15.57 12.78 -6.41
CA LEU A 18 -15.12 11.38 -6.47
C LEU A 18 -16.33 10.47 -6.69
N LEU A 19 -16.44 9.82 -7.85
CA LEU A 19 -17.60 8.97 -8.14
C LEU A 19 -17.64 7.70 -7.26
N GLY A 20 -16.49 7.22 -6.80
CA GLY A 20 -16.39 5.99 -6.01
C GLY A 20 -16.89 4.76 -6.78
N PHE A 21 -17.53 3.81 -6.11
CA PHE A 21 -18.14 2.64 -6.76
C PHE A 21 -19.58 2.93 -7.23
N PRO A 22 -19.97 2.50 -8.45
CA PRO A 22 -21.36 2.60 -8.90
C PRO A 22 -22.22 1.63 -8.08
N CYS A 23 -23.07 2.16 -7.20
CA CYS A 23 -23.98 1.35 -6.39
C CYS A 23 -25.32 2.07 -6.22
N PRO A 24 -26.47 1.38 -6.39
CA PRO A 24 -27.78 1.92 -6.03
C PRO A 24 -27.80 2.40 -4.57
N LYS A 25 -28.64 3.39 -4.23
CA LYS A 25 -28.75 3.91 -2.84
C LYS A 25 -28.97 2.78 -1.81
N GLU A 26 -29.69 1.73 -2.20
CA GLU A 26 -29.95 0.54 -1.38
C GLU A 26 -28.71 -0.33 -1.09
N GLY A 27 -27.69 -0.29 -1.94
CA GLY A 27 -26.44 -1.04 -1.77
C GLY A 27 -25.31 -0.25 -1.08
N GLN A 28 -25.50 1.04 -0.80
CA GLN A 28 -24.49 1.86 -0.13
C GLN A 28 -24.32 1.50 1.35
N THR A 29 -25.42 1.23 2.05
CA THR A 29 -25.41 0.80 3.46
C THR A 29 -24.65 -0.51 3.70
N PRO A 30 -24.88 -1.62 2.97
CA PRO A 30 -24.12 -2.85 3.17
C PRO A 30 -22.63 -2.68 2.82
N LEU A 31 -22.29 -1.90 1.80
CA LEU A 31 -20.89 -1.59 1.48
C LEU A 31 -20.21 -0.77 2.60
N PHE A 32 -20.90 0.22 3.16
CA PHE A 32 -20.39 1.00 4.29
C PHE A 32 -20.08 0.08 5.48
N VAL A 33 -20.99 -0.83 5.84
CA VAL A 33 -20.79 -1.79 6.94
C VAL A 33 -19.60 -2.71 6.63
N LEU A 34 -19.53 -3.25 5.42
CA LEU A 34 -18.44 -4.15 4.99
C LEU A 34 -17.07 -3.46 5.09
N PHE A 35 -16.93 -2.27 4.51
CA PHE A 35 -15.65 -1.54 4.52
C PHE A 35 -15.27 -1.03 5.92
N SER A 36 -16.26 -0.68 6.75
CA SER A 36 -16.02 -0.34 8.15
C SER A 36 -15.51 -1.54 8.94
N LEU A 37 -16.09 -2.72 8.73
CA LEU A 37 -15.63 -3.95 9.35
C LEU A 37 -14.21 -4.30 8.91
N ILE A 38 -13.93 -4.23 7.60
CA ILE A 38 -12.58 -4.45 7.06
C ILE A 38 -11.59 -3.47 7.68
N TYR A 39 -11.93 -2.18 7.76
CA TYR A 39 -11.09 -1.16 8.39
C TYR A 39 -10.74 -1.52 9.83
N LEU A 40 -11.75 -1.82 10.65
CA LEU A 40 -11.55 -2.18 12.06
C LEU A 40 -10.71 -3.46 12.21
N LEU A 41 -10.97 -4.49 11.39
CA LEU A 41 -10.18 -5.72 11.40
C LEU A 41 -8.72 -5.46 11.03
N THR A 42 -8.45 -4.61 10.04
CA THR A 42 -7.08 -4.22 9.67
C THR A 42 -6.39 -3.48 10.81
N LEU A 43 -7.07 -2.53 11.46
CA LEU A 43 -6.53 -1.80 12.60
C LEU A 43 -6.21 -2.73 13.77
N VAL A 44 -7.13 -3.61 14.13
CA VAL A 44 -6.95 -4.57 15.23
C VAL A 44 -5.86 -5.57 14.90
N GLY A 45 -5.85 -6.13 13.68
CA GLY A 45 -4.85 -7.09 13.24
C GLY A 45 -3.43 -6.52 13.28
N ASN A 46 -3.21 -5.37 12.64
CA ASN A 46 -1.91 -4.72 12.67
C ASN A 46 -1.53 -4.15 14.04
N GLY A 47 -2.50 -3.61 14.78
CA GLY A 47 -2.29 -3.16 16.16
C GLY A 47 -1.85 -4.29 17.08
N SER A 48 -2.41 -5.49 16.91
CA SER A 48 -2.03 -6.68 17.69
C SER A 48 -0.58 -7.11 17.44
N ILE A 49 -0.09 -7.01 16.20
CA ILE A 49 1.30 -7.29 15.85
C ILE A 49 2.23 -6.30 16.55
N ILE A 50 1.93 -5.00 16.48
CA ILE A 50 2.71 -3.96 17.14
C ILE A 50 2.75 -4.22 18.66
N CYS A 51 1.60 -4.49 19.27
CA CYS A 51 1.51 -4.79 20.70
C CYS A 51 2.32 -6.03 21.08
N ALA A 52 2.23 -7.12 20.30
CA ALA A 52 2.97 -8.35 20.53
C ALA A 52 4.48 -8.13 20.49
N VAL A 53 4.97 -7.36 19.51
CA VAL A 53 6.40 -7.01 19.38
C VAL A 53 6.86 -6.14 20.54
N CYS A 54 6.04 -5.18 20.99
CA CYS A 54 6.38 -4.32 22.13
C CYS A 54 6.39 -5.07 23.48
N TRP A 55 5.54 -6.10 23.64
CA TRP A 55 5.37 -6.81 24.90
C TRP A 55 6.33 -8.00 25.07
N ASP A 56 6.63 -8.73 23.99
CA ASP A 56 7.50 -9.90 24.06
C ASP A 56 8.94 -9.56 23.63
N ARG A 57 9.84 -9.46 24.60
CA ARG A 57 11.28 -9.24 24.35
C ARG A 57 11.91 -10.27 23.40
N ARG A 58 11.34 -11.48 23.28
CA ARG A 58 11.83 -12.50 22.33
C ARG A 58 11.61 -12.09 20.88
N LEU A 59 10.66 -11.19 20.64
CA LEU A 59 10.39 -10.60 19.34
C LEU A 59 11.20 -9.33 19.06
N HIS A 60 12.14 -8.91 19.92
CA HIS A 60 13.02 -7.77 19.64
C HIS A 60 14.15 -8.11 18.64
N MET A 61 13.86 -8.94 17.65
CA MET A 61 14.75 -9.24 16.54
C MET A 61 14.50 -8.24 15.39
N PRO A 62 15.54 -7.91 14.58
CA PRO A 62 15.43 -6.91 13.51
C PRO A 62 14.21 -7.08 12.60
N MET A 63 13.92 -8.31 12.18
CA MET A 63 12.77 -8.62 11.33
C MET A 63 11.41 -8.29 11.95
N TYR A 64 11.23 -8.51 13.25
CA TYR A 64 9.96 -8.20 13.92
C TYR A 64 9.82 -6.71 14.21
N ILE A 65 10.94 -5.98 14.39
CA ILE A 65 10.95 -4.51 14.43
C ILE A 65 10.54 -3.94 13.08
N LEU A 66 11.07 -4.48 11.98
CA LEU A 66 10.64 -4.14 10.62
C LEU A 66 9.15 -4.44 10.43
N LEU A 67 8.69 -5.60 10.89
CA LEU A 67 7.29 -5.99 10.80
C LEU A 67 6.35 -5.06 11.60
N ALA A 68 6.74 -4.63 12.80
CA ALA A 68 5.94 -3.69 13.59
C ALA A 68 5.82 -2.32 12.87
N ASN A 69 6.90 -1.83 12.27
CA ASN A 69 6.86 -0.60 11.46
C ASN A 69 6.03 -0.77 10.19
N PHE A 70 6.12 -1.94 9.55
CA PHE A 70 5.29 -2.30 8.39
C PHE A 70 3.80 -2.33 8.78
N SER A 71 3.44 -2.94 9.91
CA SER A 71 2.07 -2.92 10.43
C SER A 71 1.57 -1.51 10.77
N PHE A 72 2.43 -0.65 11.30
CA PHE A 72 2.08 0.75 11.53
C PHE A 72 1.83 1.51 10.21
N LEU A 73 2.66 1.24 9.20
CA LEU A 73 2.48 1.76 7.85
C LEU A 73 1.14 1.32 7.26
N GLU A 74 0.77 0.04 7.38
CA GLU A 74 -0.51 -0.48 6.87
C GLU A 74 -1.72 0.21 7.51
N ILE A 75 -1.67 0.45 8.83
CA ILE A 75 -2.69 1.23 9.53
C ILE A 75 -2.82 2.63 8.94
N CYS A 76 -1.69 3.32 8.74
CA CYS A 76 -1.67 4.65 8.13
C CYS A 76 -2.21 4.61 6.69
N TYR A 77 -1.86 3.57 5.94
CA TYR A 77 -2.20 3.43 4.53
C TYR A 77 -3.70 3.27 4.33
N VAL A 78 -4.32 2.34 5.06
CA VAL A 78 -5.78 2.16 5.04
C VAL A 78 -6.51 3.38 5.60
N THR A 79 -5.96 4.03 6.64
CA THR A 79 -6.55 5.25 7.22
C THR A 79 -6.50 6.45 6.27
N SER A 80 -5.56 6.50 5.32
CA SER A 80 -5.51 7.58 4.32
C SER A 80 -6.64 7.50 3.27
N THR A 81 -7.16 6.29 3.02
CA THR A 81 -8.13 6.02 1.94
C THR A 81 -9.53 5.71 2.44
N VAL A 82 -9.65 4.76 3.37
CA VAL A 82 -10.93 4.16 3.75
C VAL A 82 -11.89 5.14 4.42
N PRO A 83 -11.48 6.03 5.34
CA PRO A 83 -12.39 7.01 5.94
C PRO A 83 -13.05 7.93 4.90
N ASN A 84 -12.30 8.39 3.91
CA ASN A 84 -12.83 9.21 2.81
C ASN A 84 -13.80 8.40 1.93
N MET A 85 -13.46 7.14 1.64
CA MET A 85 -14.35 6.24 0.90
C MET A 85 -15.66 5.96 1.67
N LEU A 86 -15.58 5.74 2.99
CA LEU A 86 -16.74 5.55 3.86
C LEU A 86 -17.63 6.78 3.91
N ALA A 87 -17.03 7.97 4.05
CA ALA A 87 -17.76 9.24 3.99
C ALA A 87 -18.49 9.42 2.65
N SER A 88 -17.88 8.97 1.54
CA SER A 88 -18.51 9.00 0.21
C SER A 88 -19.71 8.05 0.06
N PHE A 89 -19.86 7.03 0.89
CA PHE A 89 -21.06 6.18 0.90
C PHE A 89 -22.22 6.81 1.69
N LEU A 90 -21.92 7.68 2.65
CA LEU A 90 -22.93 8.34 3.49
C LEU A 90 -23.38 9.70 2.92
N SER A 91 -22.52 10.37 2.16
CA SER A 91 -22.81 11.69 1.59
C SER A 91 -23.51 11.61 0.24
N GLU A 92 -24.62 12.34 0.07
CA GLU A 92 -25.25 12.56 -1.24
C GLU A 92 -24.37 13.44 -2.15
N THR A 93 -23.48 14.25 -1.57
CA THR A 93 -22.53 15.09 -2.30
C THR A 93 -21.12 14.51 -2.14
N LYS A 94 -20.60 13.87 -3.19
CA LYS A 94 -19.27 13.22 -3.17
C LYS A 94 -18.11 14.20 -3.41
N VAL A 95 -18.22 15.40 -2.85
CA VAL A 95 -17.28 16.51 -3.09
C VAL A 95 -16.11 16.39 -2.11
N ILE A 96 -14.89 16.32 -2.63
CA ILE A 96 -13.64 16.46 -1.88
C ILE A 96 -13.02 17.81 -2.19
N SER A 97 -12.50 18.49 -1.16
CA SER A 97 -11.76 19.73 -1.37
C SER A 97 -10.46 19.47 -2.17
N PHE A 98 -9.97 20.48 -2.88
CA PHE A 98 -8.67 20.39 -3.57
C PHE A 98 -7.56 19.96 -2.62
N SER A 99 -7.46 20.61 -1.45
CA SER A 99 -6.47 20.28 -0.43
C SER A 99 -6.62 18.86 0.10
N GLY A 100 -7.86 18.39 0.35
CA GLY A 100 -8.11 17.01 0.79
C GLY A 100 -7.69 15.98 -0.25
N CYS A 101 -7.93 16.27 -1.53
CA CYS A 101 -7.53 15.41 -2.65
C CYS A 101 -6.01 15.27 -2.76
N PHE A 102 -5.27 16.38 -2.73
CA PHE A 102 -3.81 16.36 -2.78
C PHE A 102 -3.16 15.77 -1.53
N LEU A 103 -3.78 15.97 -0.36
CA LEU A 103 -3.31 15.37 0.88
C LEU A 103 -3.50 13.85 0.86
N GLN A 104 -4.67 13.37 0.42
CA GLN A 104 -4.94 11.95 0.23
C GLN A 104 -3.94 11.33 -0.74
N PHE A 105 -3.74 11.97 -1.90
CA PHE A 105 -2.75 11.55 -2.88
C PHE A 105 -1.37 11.41 -2.22
N TYR A 106 -0.90 12.46 -1.54
CA TYR A 106 0.44 12.50 -0.95
C TYR A 106 0.67 11.34 0.02
N PHE A 107 -0.21 11.17 1.00
CA PHE A 107 -0.08 10.11 1.98
C PHE A 107 -0.20 8.73 1.34
N PHE A 108 -1.17 8.54 0.44
CA PHE A 108 -1.37 7.26 -0.22
C PHE A 108 -0.11 6.79 -0.98
N PHE A 109 0.40 7.61 -1.89
CA PHE A 109 1.56 7.24 -2.69
C PHE A 109 2.84 7.17 -1.85
N SER A 110 3.02 8.05 -0.87
CA SER A 110 4.19 8.00 0.04
C SER A 110 4.18 6.79 0.95
N LEU A 111 3.01 6.33 1.39
CA LEU A 111 2.90 5.11 2.18
C LEU A 111 3.12 3.87 1.30
N GLY A 112 2.59 3.86 0.07
CA GLY A 112 2.85 2.78 -0.90
C GLY A 112 4.33 2.67 -1.32
N SER A 113 5.05 3.79 -1.48
CA SER A 113 6.52 3.75 -1.70
C SER A 113 7.26 3.21 -0.49
N THR A 114 6.88 3.66 0.70
CA THR A 114 7.45 3.17 1.96
C THR A 114 7.21 1.67 2.12
N GLU A 115 6.03 1.15 1.70
CA GLU A 115 5.69 -0.27 1.69
C GLU A 115 6.67 -1.08 0.82
N CYS A 116 6.94 -0.61 -0.41
CA CYS A 116 7.92 -1.21 -1.32
C CYS A 116 9.31 -1.31 -0.69
N PHE A 117 9.77 -0.26 -0.02
CA PHE A 117 11.07 -0.24 0.65
C PHE A 117 11.12 -1.18 1.84
N PHE A 118 10.08 -1.25 2.67
CA PHE A 118 10.02 -2.21 3.78
C PHE A 118 10.05 -3.66 3.28
N LEU A 119 9.29 -3.99 2.22
CA LEU A 119 9.32 -5.33 1.61
C LEU A 119 10.72 -5.70 1.10
N ALA A 120 11.44 -4.74 0.51
CA ALA A 120 12.82 -4.96 0.08
C ALA A 120 13.79 -5.16 1.25
N VAL A 121 13.69 -4.35 2.30
CA VAL A 121 14.54 -4.47 3.50
C VAL A 121 14.25 -5.77 4.25
N MET A 122 12.99 -6.19 4.36
CA MET A 122 12.62 -7.49 4.94
C MET A 122 13.16 -8.65 4.10
N ALA A 123 13.14 -8.56 2.77
CA ALA A 123 13.80 -9.57 1.91
C ALA A 123 15.31 -9.62 2.13
N PHE A 124 15.96 -8.45 2.29
CA PHE A 124 17.39 -8.35 2.58
C PHE A 124 17.75 -8.94 3.95
N ASP A 125 16.96 -8.68 5.00
CA ASP A 125 17.11 -9.31 6.31
C ASP A 125 17.09 -10.85 6.19
N ARG A 126 16.11 -11.38 5.46
CA ARG A 126 15.98 -12.83 5.24
C ARG A 126 17.14 -13.41 4.45
N TYR A 127 17.66 -12.66 3.48
CA TYR A 127 18.89 -13.02 2.79
C TYR A 127 20.07 -13.14 3.75
N LEU A 128 20.33 -12.11 4.57
CA LEU A 128 21.46 -12.13 5.51
C LEU A 128 21.31 -13.28 6.53
N ALA A 129 20.12 -13.48 7.07
CA ALA A 129 19.85 -14.49 8.09
C ALA A 129 20.07 -15.93 7.58
N ILE A 130 19.73 -16.21 6.32
CA ILE A 130 19.79 -17.57 5.75
C ILE A 130 21.10 -17.82 5.01
N CYS A 131 21.54 -16.86 4.18
CA CYS A 131 22.71 -17.06 3.34
C CYS A 131 24.02 -16.80 4.09
N GLN A 132 24.01 -15.97 5.14
CA GLN A 132 25.21 -15.54 5.88
C GLN A 132 24.99 -15.59 7.41
N PRO A 133 24.59 -16.74 7.99
CA PRO A 133 24.18 -16.82 9.39
C PRO A 133 25.28 -16.42 10.39
N LEU A 134 26.56 -16.66 10.07
CA LEU A 134 27.69 -16.30 10.94
C LEU A 134 27.95 -14.79 11.00
N TYR A 135 27.65 -14.07 9.91
CA TYR A 135 27.87 -12.62 9.81
C TYR A 135 26.61 -11.82 10.16
N TYR A 136 25.43 -12.45 10.14
CA TYR A 136 24.14 -11.81 10.46
C TYR A 136 24.16 -10.95 11.73
N PRO A 137 24.59 -11.44 12.92
CA PRO A 137 24.55 -10.62 14.13
C PRO A 137 25.53 -9.44 14.10
N THR A 138 26.61 -9.53 13.33
CA THR A 138 27.61 -8.45 13.19
C THR A 138 27.16 -7.40 12.18
N VAL A 139 26.45 -7.81 11.12
CA VAL A 139 25.96 -6.91 10.06
C VAL A 139 24.63 -6.28 10.46
N MET A 140 23.61 -7.09 10.75
CA MET A 140 22.26 -6.64 11.12
C MET A 140 22.19 -6.28 12.61
N THR A 141 22.90 -5.23 12.98
CA THR A 141 22.85 -4.65 14.32
C THR A 141 21.55 -3.87 14.53
N GLY A 142 21.18 -3.62 15.80
CA GLY A 142 20.03 -2.77 16.11
C GLY A 142 20.13 -1.38 15.48
N HIS A 143 21.34 -0.80 15.44
CA HIS A 143 21.59 0.50 14.82
C HIS A 143 21.37 0.47 13.30
N LEU A 144 21.86 -0.56 12.60
CA LEU A 144 21.60 -0.71 11.17
C LEU A 144 20.10 -0.91 10.90
N CYS A 145 19.42 -1.74 11.70
CA CYS A 145 17.98 -1.95 11.57
C CYS A 145 17.20 -0.64 11.73
N THR A 146 17.52 0.16 12.76
CA THR A 146 16.90 1.49 12.95
C THR A 146 17.19 2.42 11.77
N ASN A 147 18.42 2.46 11.28
CA ASN A 147 18.77 3.29 10.12
C ASN A 147 18.00 2.87 8.86
N LEU A 148 17.83 1.58 8.63
CA LEU A 148 17.04 1.06 7.51
C LEU A 148 15.56 1.46 7.63
N VAL A 149 14.97 1.30 8.81
CA VAL A 149 13.58 1.75 9.09
C VAL A 149 13.42 3.24 8.81
N VAL A 150 14.31 4.07 9.36
CA VAL A 150 14.28 5.53 9.16
C VAL A 150 14.45 5.88 7.68
N SER A 151 15.35 5.17 6.98
CA SER A 151 15.57 5.37 5.55
C SER A 151 14.33 5.01 4.72
N CYS A 152 13.63 3.92 5.04
CA CYS A 152 12.37 3.56 4.37
C CYS A 152 11.35 4.71 4.47
N TRP A 153 11.12 5.23 5.68
CA TRP A 153 10.19 6.34 5.91
C TRP A 153 10.61 7.62 5.19
N ILE A 154 11.88 8.01 5.31
CA ILE A 154 12.39 9.25 4.67
C ILE A 154 12.28 9.13 3.15
N LEU A 155 12.81 8.06 2.55
CA LEU A 155 12.81 7.89 1.10
C LEU A 155 11.39 7.79 0.54
N GLY A 156 10.49 7.11 1.24
CA GLY A 156 9.10 6.99 0.80
C GLY A 156 8.36 8.33 0.76
N PHE A 157 8.53 9.15 1.81
CA PHE A 157 7.89 10.48 1.92
C PHE A 157 8.55 11.57 1.06
N LEU A 158 9.82 11.39 0.68
CA LEU A 158 10.53 12.28 -0.23
C LEU A 158 10.30 11.96 -1.72
N TRP A 159 9.66 10.84 -2.05
CA TRP A 159 9.51 10.40 -3.44
C TRP A 159 8.49 11.23 -4.25
N PHE A 160 7.37 11.60 -3.63
CA PHE A 160 6.24 12.25 -4.30
C PHE A 160 6.00 13.76 -4.04
N PRO A 161 6.72 14.52 -3.18
CA PRO A 161 6.47 15.95 -3.00
C PRO A 161 6.54 16.76 -4.29
N VAL A 162 7.59 16.56 -5.09
CA VAL A 162 7.82 17.30 -6.33
C VAL A 162 6.69 17.10 -7.35
N PRO A 163 6.33 15.86 -7.75
CA PRO A 163 5.24 15.65 -8.71
C PRO A 163 3.90 16.20 -8.19
N ILE A 164 3.62 16.09 -6.89
CA ILE A 164 2.37 16.60 -6.30
C ILE A 164 2.31 18.12 -6.35
N ILE A 165 3.39 18.81 -5.99
CA ILE A 165 3.45 20.28 -6.04
C ILE A 165 3.18 20.75 -7.47
N ILE A 166 3.81 20.10 -8.45
CA ILE A 166 3.62 20.42 -9.87
C ILE A 166 2.15 20.22 -10.29
N ILE A 167 1.55 19.06 -9.97
CA ILE A 167 0.15 18.78 -10.33
C ILE A 167 -0.82 19.75 -9.62
N SER A 168 -0.53 20.13 -8.38
CA SER A 168 -1.37 21.06 -7.61
C SER A 168 -1.40 22.49 -8.17
N GLN A 169 -0.37 22.88 -8.92
CA GLN A 169 -0.28 24.19 -9.57
C GLN A 169 -0.95 24.22 -10.95
N MET A 170 -1.41 23.08 -11.47
CA MET A 170 -2.05 23.01 -12.78
C MET A 170 -3.48 23.55 -12.75
N SER A 171 -3.92 24.11 -13.89
CA SER A 171 -5.30 24.52 -14.10
C SER A 171 -6.17 23.35 -14.55
N PHE A 172 -7.32 23.16 -13.90
CA PHE A 172 -8.30 22.11 -14.19
C PHE A 172 -9.50 22.69 -14.95
N CYS A 173 -9.69 22.27 -16.21
CA CYS A 173 -10.78 22.71 -17.09
C CYS A 173 -11.86 21.64 -17.33
N GLY A 174 -11.60 20.37 -16.97
CA GLY A 174 -12.56 19.29 -17.11
C GLY A 174 -13.77 19.42 -16.18
N SER A 175 -14.71 18.47 -16.26
CA SER A 175 -15.93 18.41 -15.44
C SER A 175 -15.71 18.32 -13.92
N ARG A 176 -14.44 18.33 -13.45
CA ARG A 176 -14.01 18.13 -12.05
C ARG A 176 -14.50 16.82 -11.43
N ILE A 177 -14.91 15.86 -12.27
CA ILE A 177 -15.37 14.54 -11.88
C ILE A 177 -14.21 13.56 -12.04
N ILE A 178 -13.86 12.88 -10.95
CA ILE A 178 -12.86 11.81 -10.92
C ILE A 178 -13.61 10.48 -10.81
N ASP A 179 -13.55 9.66 -11.86
CA ASP A 179 -14.16 8.32 -11.86
C ASP A 179 -13.29 7.30 -11.11
N HIS A 180 -12.97 7.61 -9.87
CA HIS A 180 -12.15 6.81 -8.96
C HIS A 180 -12.61 7.04 -7.50
N PHE A 181 -12.24 6.16 -6.58
CA PHE A 181 -12.57 6.32 -5.14
C PHE A 181 -11.46 7.04 -4.34
N LEU A 182 -10.34 7.34 -5.01
CA LEU A 182 -9.22 8.12 -4.48
C LEU A 182 -8.71 9.07 -5.56
N CYS A 183 -8.01 10.12 -5.15
CA CYS A 183 -7.37 11.05 -6.07
C CYS A 183 -6.14 10.42 -6.75
N ASP A 184 -6.37 9.73 -7.86
CA ASP A 184 -5.32 9.05 -8.63
C ASP A 184 -4.74 9.99 -9.71
N PRO A 185 -3.41 9.97 -9.98
CA PRO A 185 -2.77 10.88 -10.93
C PRO A 185 -3.27 10.71 -12.36
N GLY A 186 -3.66 9.51 -12.79
CA GLY A 186 -4.17 9.28 -14.14
C GLY A 186 -5.45 10.08 -14.40
N PRO A 187 -6.52 9.84 -13.61
CA PRO A 187 -7.75 10.64 -13.66
C PRO A 187 -7.52 12.14 -13.42
N LEU A 188 -6.59 12.52 -12.55
CA LEU A 188 -6.31 13.92 -12.23
C LEU A 188 -5.65 14.66 -13.41
N LEU A 189 -4.67 14.05 -14.06
CA LEU A 189 -4.01 14.59 -15.25
C LEU A 189 -4.98 14.71 -16.43
N ALA A 190 -5.94 13.79 -16.57
CA ALA A 190 -6.97 13.85 -17.61
C ALA A 190 -7.92 15.05 -17.48
N LEU A 191 -8.01 15.68 -16.30
CA LEU A 191 -8.86 16.85 -16.03
C LEU A 191 -8.15 18.19 -16.25
N THR A 192 -6.84 18.17 -16.53
CA THR A 192 -6.03 19.38 -16.74
C THR A 192 -6.34 20.05 -18.09
N CYS A 193 -6.26 21.38 -18.15
CA CYS A 193 -6.57 22.15 -19.37
C CYS A 193 -5.59 21.88 -20.52
N SER A 194 -4.34 21.56 -20.18
CA SER A 194 -3.28 21.25 -21.13
C SER A 194 -2.72 19.88 -20.79
N ARG A 195 -2.98 18.91 -21.67
CA ARG A 195 -2.41 17.57 -21.53
C ARG A 195 -0.90 17.72 -21.67
N THR A 196 -0.18 17.46 -20.58
CA THR A 196 1.27 17.66 -20.52
C THR A 196 1.96 16.30 -20.66
N PRO A 197 2.28 15.82 -21.88
CA PRO A 197 2.86 14.49 -22.09
C PRO A 197 4.17 14.29 -21.33
N MET A 198 4.91 15.38 -21.07
CA MET A 198 6.10 15.36 -20.22
C MET A 198 5.81 14.93 -18.79
N MET A 199 4.65 15.30 -18.23
CA MET A 199 4.27 14.94 -16.85
C MET A 199 3.73 13.51 -16.76
N GLU A 200 2.95 13.08 -17.77
CA GLU A 200 2.54 11.68 -17.89
C GLU A 200 3.78 10.77 -17.99
N PHE A 201 4.78 11.17 -18.80
CA PHE A 201 6.05 10.46 -18.93
C PHE A 201 6.86 10.47 -17.63
N LEU A 202 7.01 11.63 -16.96
CA LEU A 202 7.73 11.74 -15.69
C LEU A 202 7.10 10.84 -14.62
N TRP A 203 5.76 10.86 -14.50
CA TRP A 203 5.03 10.01 -13.57
C TRP A 203 5.24 8.53 -13.86
N MET A 204 5.17 8.14 -15.13
CA MET A 204 5.42 6.76 -15.56
C MET A 204 6.83 6.30 -15.19
N VAL A 205 7.85 7.12 -15.43
CA VAL A 205 9.25 6.81 -15.08
C VAL A 205 9.43 6.70 -13.57
N LEU A 206 8.95 7.69 -12.79
CA LEU A 206 9.08 7.69 -11.33
C LEU A 206 8.38 6.48 -10.68
N SER A 207 7.17 6.17 -11.14
CA SER A 207 6.40 5.02 -10.66
C SER A 207 7.08 3.70 -11.05
N SER A 208 7.60 3.60 -12.27
CA SER A 208 8.32 2.41 -12.74
C SER A 208 9.59 2.17 -11.93
N LEU A 209 10.42 3.20 -11.69
CA LEU A 209 11.63 3.06 -10.90
C LEU A 209 11.31 2.60 -9.47
N LEU A 210 10.30 3.20 -8.85
CA LEU A 210 9.85 2.84 -7.50
C LEU A 210 9.36 1.39 -7.42
N LEU A 211 8.69 0.88 -8.45
CA LEU A 211 8.19 -0.50 -8.45
C LEU A 211 9.29 -1.49 -8.78
N PHE A 212 10.04 -1.27 -9.87
CA PHE A 212 10.98 -2.26 -10.38
C PHE A 212 12.26 -2.36 -9.56
N ILE A 213 12.81 -1.25 -9.04
CA ILE A 213 14.07 -1.31 -8.28
C ILE A 213 13.92 -2.20 -7.03
N PRO A 214 12.95 -1.96 -6.12
CA PRO A 214 12.80 -2.78 -4.94
C PRO A 214 12.33 -4.21 -5.29
N PHE A 215 11.50 -4.37 -6.33
CA PHE A 215 11.10 -5.70 -6.81
C PHE A 215 12.31 -6.54 -7.26
N LEU A 216 13.22 -5.97 -8.04
CA LEU A 216 14.46 -6.66 -8.45
C LEU A 216 15.35 -7.00 -7.25
N CYS A 217 15.45 -6.10 -6.26
CA CYS A 217 16.16 -6.38 -5.01
C CYS A 217 15.53 -7.55 -4.24
N ILE A 218 14.20 -7.62 -4.15
CA ILE A 218 13.47 -8.72 -3.51
C ILE A 218 13.74 -10.03 -4.25
N MET A 219 13.56 -10.04 -5.58
CA MET A 219 13.75 -11.23 -6.40
C MET A 219 15.19 -11.73 -6.36
N GLY A 220 16.18 -10.83 -6.43
CA GLY A 220 17.59 -11.16 -6.28
C GLY A 220 17.90 -11.78 -4.91
N SER A 221 17.39 -11.17 -3.83
CA SER A 221 17.55 -11.69 -2.47
C SER A 221 16.97 -13.09 -2.33
N TYR A 222 15.75 -13.32 -2.82
CA TYR A 222 15.09 -14.62 -2.76
C TYR A 222 15.68 -15.67 -3.69
N ALA A 223 16.24 -15.29 -4.84
CA ALA A 223 16.97 -16.21 -5.70
C ALA A 223 18.22 -16.75 -4.98
N LEU A 224 18.95 -15.89 -4.26
CA LEU A 224 20.09 -16.29 -3.44
C LEU A 224 19.67 -17.15 -2.25
N VAL A 225 18.59 -16.79 -1.56
CA VAL A 225 18.00 -17.60 -0.47
C VAL A 225 17.62 -18.99 -0.98
N LEU A 226 16.90 -19.07 -2.12
CA LEU A 226 16.49 -20.34 -2.71
C LEU A 226 17.71 -21.20 -3.06
N ARG A 227 18.75 -20.61 -3.65
CA ARG A 227 20.00 -21.30 -3.95
C ARG A 227 20.69 -21.83 -2.69
N ALA A 228 20.71 -21.05 -1.61
CA ALA A 228 21.28 -21.49 -0.33
C ALA A 228 20.47 -22.63 0.29
N VAL A 229 19.14 -22.53 0.29
CA VAL A 229 18.22 -23.55 0.83
C VAL A 229 18.34 -24.87 0.06
N LEU A 230 18.41 -24.84 -1.27
CA LEU A 230 18.57 -26.05 -2.10
C LEU A 230 19.90 -26.77 -1.85
N ARG A 231 20.92 -26.08 -1.33
CA ARG A 231 22.21 -26.68 -0.94
C ARG A 231 22.19 -27.31 0.44
N VAL A 232 21.14 -27.09 1.26
CA VAL A 232 21.03 -27.69 2.59
C VAL A 232 20.67 -29.17 2.43
N PRO A 233 21.48 -30.12 2.94
CA PRO A 233 21.23 -31.55 2.77
C PRO A 233 20.08 -32.10 3.63
N SER A 234 19.54 -31.30 4.56
CA SER A 234 18.44 -31.69 5.45
C SER A 234 17.07 -31.21 4.93
N ALA A 235 16.18 -32.16 4.62
CA ALA A 235 14.79 -31.88 4.22
C ALA A 235 14.01 -31.10 5.29
N ALA A 236 14.30 -31.34 6.58
CA ALA A 236 13.70 -30.59 7.69
C ALA A 236 14.15 -29.13 7.71
N GLY A 237 15.45 -28.88 7.44
CA GLY A 237 16.01 -27.53 7.29
C GLY A 237 15.42 -26.78 6.10
N GLN A 238 15.25 -27.46 4.96
CA GLN A 238 14.60 -26.90 3.77
C GLN A 238 13.15 -26.50 4.06
N ARG A 239 12.36 -27.41 4.66
CA ARG A 239 10.94 -27.14 4.98
C ARG A 239 10.76 -25.96 5.93
N LYS A 240 11.66 -25.81 6.92
CA LYS A 240 11.66 -24.67 7.84
C LYS A 240 11.95 -23.34 7.11
N ALA A 241 12.92 -23.34 6.19
CA ALA A 241 13.25 -22.15 5.40
C ALA A 241 12.08 -21.75 4.47
N PHE A 242 11.49 -22.71 3.75
CA PHE A 242 10.32 -22.46 2.90
C PHE A 242 9.11 -21.95 3.69
N SER A 243 8.87 -22.49 4.89
CA SER A 243 7.78 -22.02 5.76
C SER A 243 7.99 -20.57 6.20
N THR A 244 9.24 -20.18 6.48
CA THR A 244 9.57 -18.84 6.96
C THR A 244 9.52 -17.82 5.82
N CYS A 245 10.13 -18.12 4.67
CA CYS A 245 10.16 -17.26 3.50
C CYS A 245 8.81 -17.16 2.77
N GLY A 246 8.00 -18.22 2.82
CA GLY A 246 6.73 -18.30 2.10
C GLY A 246 5.68 -17.29 2.59
N SER A 247 5.75 -16.84 3.84
CA SER A 247 4.87 -15.77 4.35
C SER A 247 5.17 -14.44 3.67
N HIS A 248 6.43 -14.00 3.71
CA HIS A 248 6.86 -12.76 3.08
C HIS A 248 6.70 -12.80 1.54
N LEU A 249 7.03 -13.92 0.89
CA LEU A 249 6.79 -14.07 -0.55
C LEU A 249 5.30 -14.00 -0.91
N ALA A 250 4.40 -14.49 -0.05
CA ALA A 250 2.96 -14.36 -0.27
C ALA A 250 2.54 -12.89 -0.19
N VAL A 251 3.01 -12.14 0.81
CA VAL A 251 2.75 -10.69 0.93
C VAL A 251 3.28 -9.92 -0.28
N VAL A 252 4.54 -10.17 -0.67
CA VAL A 252 5.15 -9.57 -1.87
C VAL A 252 4.32 -9.89 -3.11
N SER A 253 3.88 -11.14 -3.27
CA SER A 253 3.08 -11.56 -4.43
C SER A 253 1.70 -10.88 -4.46
N LEU A 254 1.05 -10.73 -3.30
CA LEU A 254 -0.25 -10.06 -3.20
C LEU A 254 -0.13 -8.57 -3.54
N PHE A 255 0.87 -7.89 -2.98
CA PHE A 255 1.10 -6.47 -3.21
C PHE A 255 1.62 -6.19 -4.63
N TYR A 256 2.79 -6.71 -4.99
CA TYR A 256 3.38 -6.44 -6.31
C TYR A 256 2.56 -7.03 -7.45
N GLY A 257 1.94 -8.20 -7.27
CA GLY A 257 1.12 -8.81 -8.31
C GLY A 257 -0.08 -7.95 -8.68
N SER A 258 -0.77 -7.39 -7.70
CA SER A 258 -1.91 -6.50 -7.94
C SER A 258 -1.50 -5.14 -8.51
N VAL A 259 -0.42 -4.54 -7.99
CA VAL A 259 0.12 -3.28 -8.50
C VAL A 259 0.65 -3.43 -9.94
N MET A 260 1.33 -4.53 -10.26
CA MET A 260 1.77 -4.82 -11.63
C MET A 260 0.58 -5.01 -12.59
N VAL A 261 -0.51 -5.64 -12.15
CA VAL A 261 -1.74 -5.72 -12.97
C VAL A 261 -2.30 -4.32 -13.26
N MET A 262 -2.27 -3.40 -12.30
CA MET A 262 -2.74 -2.03 -12.50
C MET A 262 -1.88 -1.24 -13.50
N TYR A 263 -0.54 -1.34 -13.40
CA TYR A 263 0.37 -0.46 -14.15
C TYR A 263 1.00 -1.08 -15.41
N LEU A 264 1.04 -2.41 -15.54
CA LEU A 264 1.57 -3.10 -16.73
C LEU A 264 0.48 -3.60 -17.68
N SER A 265 -0.79 -3.61 -17.26
CA SER A 265 -1.89 -3.90 -18.18
C SER A 265 -2.13 -2.69 -19.11
N PRO A 266 -2.26 -2.90 -20.42
CA PRO A 266 -2.52 -1.80 -21.35
C PRO A 266 -3.81 -1.08 -20.97
N THR A 267 -3.69 0.22 -20.71
CA THR A 267 -4.75 1.13 -20.21
C THR A 267 -6.00 1.13 -21.09
N SER A 268 -5.90 0.69 -22.35
CA SER A 268 -7.00 0.58 -23.31
C SER A 268 -7.94 -0.62 -23.08
N LYS A 269 -7.61 -1.56 -22.18
CA LYS A 269 -8.41 -2.78 -21.91
C LYS A 269 -9.09 -2.80 -20.55
N HIS A 270 -8.88 -1.82 -19.68
CA HIS A 270 -9.46 -1.80 -18.34
C HIS A 270 -10.63 -0.83 -18.26
N GLU A 271 -11.82 -1.35 -18.02
CA GLU A 271 -12.96 -0.53 -17.59
C GLU A 271 -12.63 0.11 -16.23
N SER A 272 -13.12 1.33 -15.97
CA SER A 272 -12.83 2.08 -14.74
C SER A 272 -13.20 1.30 -13.46
N GLY A 273 -14.16 0.38 -13.54
CA GLY A 273 -14.51 -0.54 -12.47
C GLY A 273 -13.37 -1.50 -12.07
N MET A 274 -12.61 -2.03 -13.03
CA MET A 274 -11.52 -2.97 -12.75
C MET A 274 -10.33 -2.27 -12.08
N GLN A 275 -10.01 -1.04 -12.48
CA GLN A 275 -8.97 -0.23 -11.83
C GLN A 275 -9.31 0.05 -10.35
N LYS A 276 -10.58 0.36 -10.05
CA LYS A 276 -11.06 0.54 -8.68
C LYS A 276 -10.94 -0.75 -7.86
N ILE A 277 -11.29 -1.91 -8.44
CA ILE A 277 -11.19 -3.21 -7.74
C ILE A 277 -9.73 -3.57 -7.45
N VAL A 278 -8.84 -3.43 -8.44
CA VAL A 278 -7.40 -3.72 -8.24
C VAL A 278 -6.82 -2.77 -7.19
N THR A 279 -7.19 -1.50 -7.22
CA THR A 279 -6.75 -0.51 -6.23
C THR A 279 -7.25 -0.83 -4.84
N LEU A 280 -8.51 -1.24 -4.70
CA LEU A 280 -9.07 -1.70 -3.43
C LEU A 280 -8.33 -2.93 -2.91
N PHE A 281 -7.96 -3.86 -3.79
CA PHE A 281 -7.27 -5.08 -3.39
C PHE A 281 -5.90 -4.78 -2.76
N TYR A 282 -5.05 -3.97 -3.39
CA TYR A 282 -3.73 -3.68 -2.82
C TYR A 282 -3.76 -2.67 -1.67
N SER A 283 -4.70 -1.72 -1.67
CA SER A 283 -4.76 -0.68 -0.63
C SER A 283 -5.55 -1.07 0.62
N VAL A 284 -6.46 -2.04 0.51
CA VAL A 284 -7.33 -2.47 1.62
C VAL A 284 -7.26 -3.97 1.84
N GLY A 285 -7.30 -4.76 0.77
CA GLY A 285 -7.24 -6.22 0.85
C GLY A 285 -5.91 -6.75 1.36
N THR A 286 -4.79 -6.28 0.83
CA THR A 286 -3.44 -6.70 1.25
C THR A 286 -3.18 -6.38 2.72
N PRO A 287 -3.40 -5.15 3.23
CA PRO A 287 -3.29 -4.85 4.66
C PRO A 287 -4.20 -5.68 5.59
N LEU A 288 -5.37 -6.12 5.12
CA LEU A 288 -6.25 -7.00 5.91
C LEU A 288 -5.66 -8.42 6.03
N ILE A 289 -5.08 -8.93 4.94
CA ILE A 289 -4.58 -10.30 4.85
C ILE A 289 -3.19 -10.43 5.50
N ASN A 290 -2.38 -9.38 5.46
CA ASN A 290 -0.99 -9.41 5.92
C ASN A 290 -0.83 -9.81 7.39
N PRO A 291 -1.63 -9.30 8.36
CA PRO A 291 -1.59 -9.76 9.73
C PRO A 291 -1.85 -11.26 9.88
N VAL A 292 -2.77 -11.81 9.09
CA VAL A 292 -3.10 -13.24 9.10
C VAL A 292 -1.93 -14.07 8.57
N ILE A 293 -1.30 -13.60 7.48
CA ILE A 293 -0.12 -14.26 6.90
C ILE A 293 1.05 -14.29 7.88
N TYR A 294 1.37 -13.15 8.51
CA TYR A 294 2.50 -13.06 9.44
C TYR A 294 2.23 -13.73 10.79
N SER A 295 0.99 -13.71 11.27
CA SER A 295 0.63 -14.25 12.58
C SER A 295 0.38 -15.76 12.57
N LEU A 296 -0.38 -16.28 11.59
CA LEU A 296 -0.76 -17.70 11.59
C LEU A 296 0.35 -18.61 11.06
N ARG A 297 1.22 -18.13 10.16
CA ARG A 297 2.32 -18.94 9.61
C ARG A 297 3.61 -18.85 10.40
N ASN A 298 3.72 -17.92 11.35
CA ASN A 298 4.90 -17.78 12.20
C ASN A 298 4.58 -18.20 13.64
N ASN A 299 5.16 -19.32 14.08
CA ASN A 299 4.93 -19.86 15.42
C ASN A 299 5.35 -18.89 16.53
N ASP A 300 6.41 -18.10 16.33
CA ASP A 300 6.86 -17.14 17.35
C ASP A 300 5.84 -16.02 17.52
N MET A 301 5.32 -15.48 16.41
CA MET A 301 4.29 -14.45 16.43
C MET A 301 2.97 -14.99 16.99
N LYS A 302 2.58 -16.21 16.57
CA LYS A 302 1.39 -16.89 17.09
C LYS A 302 1.46 -17.06 18.62
N ASN A 303 2.59 -17.53 19.14
CA ASN A 303 2.79 -17.72 20.58
C ASN A 303 2.78 -16.39 21.34
N ALA A 304 3.35 -15.33 20.77
CA ALA A 304 3.32 -14.01 21.38
C ALA A 304 1.90 -13.42 21.42
N LEU A 305 1.13 -13.58 20.34
CA LEU A 305 -0.27 -13.16 20.28
C LEU A 305 -1.16 -13.94 21.24
N GLN A 306 -0.96 -15.26 21.36
CA GLN A 306 -1.64 -16.09 22.35
C GLN A 306 -1.39 -15.59 23.78
N LYS A 307 -0.12 -15.36 24.12
CA LYS A 307 0.28 -14.81 25.41
C LYS A 307 -0.32 -13.42 25.67
N PHE A 308 -0.39 -12.56 24.65
CA PHE A 308 -0.97 -11.23 24.75
C PHE A 308 -2.50 -11.27 24.92
N LEU A 309 -3.18 -12.15 24.19
CA LEU A 309 -4.63 -12.32 24.23
C LEU A 309 -5.10 -13.14 25.45
N GLY A 310 -4.18 -13.67 26.25
CA GLY A 310 -4.49 -14.48 27.43
C GLY A 310 -5.08 -15.87 27.10
N THR A 311 -4.84 -16.38 25.89
CA THR A 311 -5.24 -17.73 25.42
C THR A 311 -4.04 -18.65 25.33
#